data_AF-A0A1M5Y6E1-F1
#
_entry.id   AF-A0A1M5Y6E1-F1
#
_cell.length_a   1.000
_cell.length_b   1.000
_cell.length_c   1.000
_cell.angle_alpha   90.00
_cell.angle_beta   90.00
_cell.angle_gamma   90.00
#
_symmetry.space_group_name_H-M   'P 1'
#
loop_
_entity.id
_entity.type
_entity.pdbx_description
1 polymer ?
#
loop_
_entity_poly.entity_id
_entity_poly.type
_entity_poly.pdbx_seq_one_letter_code
_entity_poly.pdbx_strand_id
1 'polypeptide(L)'
;MPDKRVAISTPVNQLSRTTLPDGKTKFVVFRRDLAGDALDRIEVRVVARVMRAATFDAKGKPNFSPVSDAWNIRNLSYEFRVRPIAGNPEMVLAQPKDSDFTLPAGRYVLALKNQGYDFTVAGKVTDPSQCLERIDAANGSFYSVCQKQ
;
A
#
# COMPACT_ATOMS: atom_id res chain seq x y z
N MET A 1 -4.85 -17.89 16.17
CA MET A 1 -6.03 -17.17 15.61
C MET A 1 -5.53 -16.25 14.51
N PRO A 2 -6.05 -16.32 13.27
CA PRO A 2 -5.73 -15.34 12.23
C PRO A 2 -6.15 -13.94 12.70
N ASP A 3 -5.27 -12.94 12.52
CA ASP A 3 -5.50 -11.59 13.00
C ASP A 3 -6.64 -10.93 12.21
N LYS A 4 -7.77 -10.68 12.90
CA LYS A 4 -8.97 -10.04 12.33
C LYS A 4 -8.75 -8.59 11.87
N ARG A 5 -7.57 -8.00 12.06
CA ARG A 5 -7.33 -6.58 11.79
C ARG A 5 -6.71 -6.25 10.44
N VAL A 6 -6.44 -7.24 9.59
CA VAL A 6 -5.90 -6.95 8.25
C VAL A 6 -7.05 -6.64 7.27
N ALA A 7 -7.59 -5.42 7.35
CA ALA A 7 -8.52 -4.91 6.35
C ALA A 7 -7.80 -4.77 5.00
N ILE A 8 -8.34 -5.43 3.97
CA ILE A 8 -7.72 -5.63 2.66
C ILE A 8 -8.70 -5.25 1.55
N SER A 9 -8.21 -4.51 0.55
CA SER A 9 -8.96 -4.21 -0.68
C SER A 9 -9.12 -5.45 -1.56
N THR A 10 -9.95 -5.35 -2.60
CA THR A 10 -9.91 -6.27 -3.74
C THR A 10 -8.48 -6.37 -4.31
N PRO A 11 -8.02 -7.56 -4.77
CA PRO A 11 -6.68 -7.74 -5.29
C PRO A 11 -6.34 -6.79 -6.44
N VAL A 12 -5.17 -6.17 -6.37
CA VAL A 12 -4.57 -5.36 -7.43
C VAL A 12 -3.78 -6.28 -8.34
N ASN A 13 -4.33 -6.68 -9.48
CA ASN A 13 -3.70 -7.66 -10.39
C ASN A 13 -2.77 -7.01 -11.43
N GLN A 14 -2.71 -5.67 -11.48
CA GLN A 14 -1.91 -4.96 -12.47
C GLN A 14 -0.47 -4.78 -11.95
N LEU A 15 0.52 -4.83 -12.85
CA LEU A 15 1.89 -4.45 -12.51
C LEU A 15 1.98 -2.94 -12.23
N SER A 16 2.85 -2.55 -11.30
CA SER A 16 3.14 -1.13 -11.05
C SER A 16 3.81 -0.53 -12.28
N ARG A 17 3.31 0.60 -12.76
CA ARG A 17 3.85 1.28 -13.96
C ARG A 17 4.90 2.33 -13.63
N THR A 18 4.92 2.80 -12.39
CA THR A 18 5.79 3.89 -11.94
C THR A 18 6.74 3.36 -10.88
N THR A 19 8.05 3.45 -11.15
CA THR A 19 9.08 3.10 -10.18
C THR A 19 9.89 4.33 -9.81
N LEU A 20 9.91 4.65 -8.53
CA LEU A 20 10.74 5.69 -7.96
C LEU A 20 12.10 5.08 -7.56
N PRO A 21 13.22 5.79 -7.79
CA PRO A 21 14.55 5.25 -7.52
C PRO A 21 14.85 5.10 -6.02
N ASP A 22 14.19 5.90 -5.18
CA ASP A 22 14.37 5.89 -3.72
C ASP A 22 13.09 6.31 -2.98
N GLY A 23 13.14 6.20 -1.65
CA GLY A 23 12.03 6.48 -0.75
C GLY A 23 11.83 7.95 -0.35
N LYS A 24 12.66 8.90 -0.84
CA LYS A 24 12.54 10.34 -0.56
C LYS A 24 11.47 10.96 -1.46
N THR A 25 10.23 10.53 -1.26
CA THR A 25 9.13 10.85 -2.17
C THR A 25 8.46 12.17 -1.82
N LYS A 26 8.14 12.95 -2.85
CA LYS A 26 7.26 14.11 -2.79
C LYS A 26 6.36 14.08 -4.02
N PHE A 27 5.14 14.53 -3.88
CA PHE A 27 4.16 14.53 -4.97
C PHE A 27 3.67 15.94 -5.22
N VAL A 28 3.68 16.36 -6.47
CA VAL A 28 2.95 17.54 -6.91
C VAL A 28 1.62 17.05 -7.46
N VAL A 29 0.53 17.54 -6.90
CA VAL A 29 -0.82 17.12 -7.26
C VAL A 29 -1.60 18.33 -7.77
N PHE A 30 -2.15 18.22 -8.97
CA PHE A 30 -3.07 19.22 -9.52
C PHE A 30 -4.50 18.93 -9.07
N ARG A 31 -5.16 19.90 -8.46
CA ARG A 31 -6.48 19.77 -7.84
C ARG A 31 -7.29 21.07 -7.94
N ARG A 32 -8.12 21.17 -8.98
CA ARG A 32 -9.10 22.26 -9.11
C ARG A 32 -10.21 22.23 -8.06
N ASP A 33 -10.51 21.03 -7.55
CA ASP A 33 -11.59 20.76 -6.61
C ASP A 33 -11.22 21.09 -5.14
N LEU A 34 -10.01 21.57 -4.87
CA LEU A 34 -9.55 22.03 -3.55
C LEU A 34 -9.67 23.54 -3.36
N ALA A 35 -10.23 24.27 -4.33
CA ALA A 35 -10.61 25.67 -4.17
C ALA A 35 -11.81 25.80 -3.20
N GLY A 36 -11.60 25.48 -1.91
CA GLY A 36 -12.60 25.58 -0.86
C GLY A 36 -12.46 24.57 0.29
N ASP A 37 -11.75 23.45 0.09
CA ASP A 37 -11.62 22.39 1.10
C ASP A 37 -10.15 21.99 1.23
N ALA A 38 -9.51 22.44 2.32
CA ALA A 38 -8.09 22.19 2.55
C ALA A 38 -7.88 20.75 3.01
N LEU A 39 -7.51 19.86 2.10
CA LEU A 39 -6.95 18.56 2.45
C LEU A 39 -5.61 18.81 3.15
N ASP A 40 -5.57 18.73 4.48
CA ASP A 40 -4.33 18.89 5.25
C ASP A 40 -3.37 17.71 5.05
N ARG A 41 -3.92 16.54 4.67
CA ARG A 41 -3.20 15.26 4.63
C ARG A 41 -3.63 14.38 3.46
N ILE A 42 -2.67 13.66 2.89
CA ILE A 42 -2.91 12.59 1.91
C ILE A 42 -2.28 11.30 2.46
N GLU A 43 -2.92 10.17 2.20
CA GLU A 43 -2.42 8.87 2.62
C GLU A 43 -1.64 8.18 1.49
N VAL A 44 -0.45 7.70 1.83
CA VAL A 44 0.30 6.73 1.01
C VAL A 44 0.10 5.36 1.64
N ARG A 45 -0.73 4.52 1.01
CA ARG A 45 -1.08 3.18 1.52
C ARG A 45 -0.12 2.12 1.02
N VAL A 46 0.19 1.14 1.88
CA VAL A 46 1.03 0.00 1.53
C VAL A 46 0.27 -0.97 0.62
N VAL A 47 0.94 -1.46 -0.42
CA VAL A 47 0.45 -2.52 -1.32
C VAL A 47 1.31 -3.76 -1.13
N ALA A 48 0.80 -4.70 -0.34
CA ALA A 48 1.55 -5.89 0.03
C ALA A 48 1.36 -7.01 -1.00
N ARG A 49 2.44 -7.73 -1.30
CA ARG A 49 2.39 -8.92 -2.15
C ARG A 49 1.92 -10.12 -1.34
N VAL A 50 0.99 -10.89 -1.90
CA VAL A 50 0.62 -12.20 -1.36
C VAL A 50 1.63 -13.21 -1.84
N MET A 51 2.45 -13.76 -0.93
CA MET A 51 3.53 -14.68 -1.27
C MET A 51 3.04 -16.12 -1.46
N ARG A 52 2.09 -16.52 -0.61
CA ARG A 52 1.53 -17.87 -0.60
C ARG A 52 0.10 -17.86 -0.08
N ALA A 53 -0.66 -18.86 -0.51
CA ALA A 53 -1.96 -19.19 0.02
C ALA A 53 -1.89 -20.54 0.75
N ALA A 54 -2.51 -20.63 1.92
CA ALA A 54 -2.69 -21.87 2.66
C ALA A 54 -4.12 -22.36 2.49
N THR A 55 -4.29 -23.63 2.11
CA THR A 55 -5.57 -24.35 2.20
C THR A 55 -5.44 -25.45 3.24
N PHE A 56 -6.56 -25.97 3.75
CA PHE A 56 -6.55 -27.08 4.69
C PHE A 56 -7.19 -28.31 4.08
N ASP A 57 -6.56 -29.47 4.26
CA ASP A 57 -7.18 -30.74 3.88
C ASP A 57 -8.27 -31.17 4.88
N ALA A 58 -8.96 -32.28 4.59
CA ALA A 58 -10.02 -32.82 5.45
C ALA A 58 -9.53 -33.19 6.88
N LYS A 59 -8.22 -33.29 7.11
CA LYS A 59 -7.59 -33.57 8.41
C LYS A 59 -7.08 -32.29 9.10
N GLY A 60 -7.32 -31.11 8.52
CA GLY A 60 -6.88 -29.82 9.05
C GLY A 60 -5.38 -29.55 8.84
N LYS A 61 -4.70 -30.31 7.98
CA LYS A 61 -3.28 -30.06 7.66
C LYS A 61 -3.17 -28.93 6.64
N PRO A 62 -2.32 -27.90 6.89
CA PRO A 62 -2.13 -26.82 5.93
C PRO A 62 -1.31 -27.27 4.72
N ASN A 63 -1.79 -26.95 3.52
CA ASN A 63 -1.09 -27.04 2.26
C ASN A 63 -0.83 -25.63 1.74
N PHE A 64 0.44 -25.31 1.46
CA PHE A 64 0.83 -23.99 0.98
C PHE A 64 1.10 -24.02 -0.52
N SER A 65 0.48 -23.10 -1.26
CA SER A 65 0.71 -22.89 -2.68
C SER A 65 1.30 -21.49 -2.91
N PRO A 66 2.33 -21.35 -3.76
CA PRO A 66 2.82 -20.03 -4.15
C PRO A 66 1.70 -19.27 -4.88
N VAL A 67 1.61 -17.97 -4.62
CA VAL A 67 0.70 -17.08 -5.35
C VAL A 67 1.56 -16.08 -6.11
N SER A 68 1.54 -16.18 -7.44
CA SER A 68 2.08 -15.11 -8.28
C SER A 68 1.01 -14.03 -8.47
N ASP A 69 1.49 -12.80 -8.66
CA ASP A 69 0.69 -11.70 -9.19
C ASP A 69 -0.57 -11.29 -8.41
N ALA A 70 -0.59 -11.54 -7.10
CA ALA A 70 -1.62 -11.03 -6.20
C ALA A 70 -1.03 -10.01 -5.23
N TRP A 71 -1.61 -8.81 -5.24
CA TRP A 71 -1.28 -7.73 -4.33
C TRP A 71 -2.54 -7.19 -3.67
N ASN A 72 -2.41 -6.71 -2.44
CA ASN A 72 -3.53 -6.16 -1.68
C ASN A 72 -3.14 -4.83 -1.06
N ILE A 73 -4.02 -3.83 -1.19
CA ILE A 73 -3.86 -2.57 -0.45
C ILE A 73 -4.17 -2.85 1.01
N ARG A 74 -3.19 -2.58 1.86
CA ARG A 74 -3.29 -2.71 3.32
C ARG A 74 -4.00 -1.49 3.88
N ASN A 75 -4.73 -1.67 4.98
CA ASN A 75 -5.13 -0.56 5.84
C ASN A 75 -3.96 -0.07 6.71
N LEU A 76 -2.83 0.22 6.07
CA LEU A 76 -1.62 0.78 6.65
C LEU A 76 -1.17 1.92 5.73
N SER A 77 -1.03 3.12 6.29
CA SER A 77 -0.71 4.33 5.54
C SER A 77 0.40 5.14 6.19
N TYR A 78 1.15 5.85 5.35
CA TYR A 78 2.03 6.94 5.74
C TYR A 78 1.31 8.25 5.42
N GLU A 79 1.20 9.13 6.42
CA GLU A 79 0.55 10.42 6.23
C GLU A 79 1.53 11.45 5.63
N PHE A 80 1.12 12.04 4.51
CA PHE A 80 1.84 13.11 3.85
C PHE A 80 1.09 14.42 4.11
N ARG A 81 1.82 15.44 4.56
CA ARG A 81 1.29 16.79 4.73
C ARG A 81 1.20 17.49 3.39
N VAL A 82 0.14 18.24 3.21
CA VAL A 82 -0.14 18.96 1.97
C VAL A 82 0.07 20.45 2.20
N ARG A 83 0.68 21.14 1.23
CA ARG A 83 0.80 22.60 1.23
C ARG A 83 0.56 23.14 -0.17
N PRO A 84 -0.13 24.27 -0.33
CA PRO A 84 -0.23 24.95 -1.62
C PRO A 84 1.15 25.33 -2.16
N ILE A 85 1.32 25.26 -3.48
CA ILE A 85 2.52 25.76 -4.15
C ILE A 85 2.36 27.26 -4.39
N ALA A 86 3.36 28.05 -4.00
CA ALA A 86 3.34 29.50 -4.19
C ALA A 86 3.12 29.85 -5.67
N GLY A 87 2.21 30.80 -5.92
CA GLY A 87 1.84 31.22 -7.27
C GLY A 87 0.91 30.26 -8.03
N ASN A 88 0.58 29.08 -7.47
CA ASN A 88 -0.27 28.08 -8.12
C ASN A 88 -1.21 27.41 -7.10
N PRO A 89 -2.34 28.06 -6.72
CA PRO A 89 -3.22 27.55 -5.68
C PRO A 89 -3.93 26.23 -6.04
N GLU A 90 -4.04 25.90 -7.33
CA GLU A 90 -4.57 24.62 -7.81
C GLU A 90 -3.54 23.48 -7.72
N MET A 91 -2.28 23.77 -7.38
CA MET A 91 -1.23 22.78 -7.20
C MET A 91 -0.83 22.68 -5.74
N VAL A 92 -0.74 21.44 -5.26
CA VAL A 92 -0.33 21.16 -3.89
C VAL A 92 0.88 20.24 -3.88
N LEU A 93 1.80 20.51 -2.96
CA LEU A 93 2.92 19.65 -2.64
C LEU A 93 2.54 18.74 -1.46
N ALA A 94 2.49 17.44 -1.71
CA ALA A 94 2.38 16.42 -0.68
C ALA A 94 3.77 15.88 -0.34
N GLN A 95 4.14 15.95 0.93
CA GLN A 95 5.45 15.51 1.42
C GLN A 95 5.32 14.85 2.79
N PRO A 96 6.28 13.98 3.17
CA PRO A 96 6.33 13.43 4.52
C PRO A 96 6.33 14.55 5.57
N LYS A 97 5.73 14.26 6.74
CA LYS A 97 5.74 15.19 7.87
C LYS A 97 7.17 15.46 8.38
N ASP A 98 7.98 14.41 8.42
CA ASP A 98 9.40 14.44 8.77
C ASP A 98 10.22 14.46 7.47
N SER A 99 11.12 15.43 7.32
CA SER A 99 11.92 15.59 6.10
C SER A 99 12.94 14.48 5.89
N ASP A 100 13.33 13.79 6.96
CA ASP A 100 14.31 12.70 6.92
C ASP A 100 13.64 11.34 6.74
N PHE A 101 12.30 11.30 6.81
CA PHE A 101 11.54 10.10 6.55
C PHE A 101 11.72 9.65 5.09
N THR A 102 11.95 8.35 4.94
CA THR A 102 11.98 7.67 3.64
C THR A 102 10.99 6.52 3.65
N LEU A 103 10.24 6.38 2.56
CA LEU A 103 9.43 5.20 2.35
C LEU A 103 10.37 3.99 2.20
N PRO A 104 10.09 2.87 2.89
CA PRO A 104 10.77 1.61 2.62
C PRO A 104 10.63 1.18 1.16
N ALA A 105 11.53 0.33 0.68
CA ALA A 105 11.34 -0.30 -0.62
C ALA A 105 10.09 -1.18 -0.61
N GLY A 106 9.27 -1.06 -1.65
CA GLY A 106 7.97 -1.71 -1.68
C GLY A 106 6.98 -1.04 -2.65
N ARG A 107 5.75 -1.53 -2.67
CA ARG A 107 4.69 -0.99 -3.52
C ARG A 107 3.68 -0.21 -2.69
N TYR A 108 3.18 0.86 -3.28
CA TYR A 108 2.36 1.84 -2.59
C TYR A 108 1.27 2.39 -3.51
N VAL A 109 0.24 2.96 -2.90
CA VAL A 109 -0.80 3.74 -3.58
C VAL A 109 -0.92 5.09 -2.87
N LEU A 110 -0.74 6.18 -3.62
CA LEU A 110 -1.14 7.51 -3.17
C LEU A 110 -2.67 7.62 -3.32
N ALA A 111 -3.37 7.71 -2.20
CA ALA A 111 -4.83 7.74 -2.17
C ALA A 111 -5.34 9.19 -2.19
N LEU A 112 -5.97 9.59 -3.29
CA LEU A 112 -6.53 10.92 -3.51
C LEU A 112 -8.03 10.81 -3.73
N LYS A 113 -8.84 11.16 -2.72
CA LYS A 113 -10.29 10.98 -2.73
C LYS A 113 -10.66 9.54 -3.17
N ASN A 114 -11.21 9.39 -4.38
CA ASN A 114 -11.66 8.12 -4.94
C ASN A 114 -10.66 7.50 -5.94
N GLN A 115 -9.46 8.04 -6.06
CA GLN A 115 -8.45 7.59 -7.01
C GLN A 115 -7.17 7.16 -6.31
N GLY A 116 -6.66 5.98 -6.68
CA GLY A 116 -5.37 5.47 -6.24
C GLY A 116 -4.33 5.58 -7.34
N TYR A 117 -3.18 6.19 -7.02
CA TYR A 117 -2.04 6.26 -7.92
C TYR A 117 -0.98 5.27 -7.44
N ASP A 118 -0.84 4.15 -8.15
CA ASP A 118 0.09 3.08 -7.83
C ASP A 118 1.53 3.44 -8.21
N PHE A 119 2.47 3.17 -7.30
CA PHE A 119 3.89 3.29 -7.56
C PHE A 119 4.71 2.30 -6.73
N THR A 120 5.94 2.07 -7.16
CA THR A 120 6.92 1.24 -6.46
C THR A 120 8.12 2.08 -6.07
N VAL A 121 8.61 1.90 -4.84
CA VAL A 121 9.92 2.42 -4.41
C VAL A 121 10.94 1.30 -4.62
N ALA A 122 11.96 1.57 -5.44
CA ALA A 122 13.00 0.62 -5.76
C ALA A 122 13.84 0.24 -4.52
N GLY A 123 14.44 -0.94 -4.57
CA GLY A 123 15.31 -1.47 -3.52
C GLY A 123 14.91 -2.85 -3.04
N LYS A 124 15.66 -3.39 -2.08
CA LYS A 124 15.35 -4.66 -1.44
C LYS A 124 14.18 -4.47 -0.47
N VAL A 125 13.06 -5.15 -0.73
CA VAL A 125 11.91 -5.16 0.18
C VAL A 125 12.29 -5.91 1.46
N THR A 126 12.34 -5.19 2.57
CA THR A 126 12.64 -5.75 3.91
C THR A 126 11.55 -5.45 4.93
N ASP A 127 10.60 -4.57 4.60
CA ASP A 127 9.49 -4.24 5.48
C ASP A 127 8.46 -5.39 5.46
N PRO A 128 8.19 -6.06 6.59
CA PRO A 128 7.19 -7.13 6.67
C PRO A 128 5.79 -6.67 6.23
N SER A 129 5.49 -5.37 6.32
CA SER A 129 4.20 -4.82 5.88
C SER A 129 3.93 -5.06 4.39
N GLN A 130 4.99 -5.20 3.59
CA GLN A 130 4.96 -5.46 2.14
C GLN A 130 4.70 -6.94 1.80
N CYS A 131 4.57 -7.80 2.82
CA CYS A 131 4.41 -9.23 2.66
C CYS A 131 3.13 -9.74 3.33
N LEU A 132 2.35 -10.52 2.57
CA LEU A 132 1.14 -11.18 3.05
C LEU A 132 1.16 -12.68 2.78
N GLU A 133 0.60 -13.42 3.73
CA GLU A 133 0.17 -14.81 3.56
C GLU A 133 -1.34 -14.86 3.60
N ARG A 134 -1.95 -15.54 2.62
CA ARG A 134 -3.38 -15.76 2.56
C ARG A 134 -3.72 -17.14 3.12
N ILE A 135 -4.84 -17.26 3.81
CA ILE A 135 -5.40 -18.52 4.27
C ILE A 135 -6.80 -18.61 3.68
N ASP A 136 -7.02 -19.58 2.82
CA ASP A 136 -8.30 -19.83 2.16
C ASP A 136 -9.05 -20.92 2.92
N ALA A 137 -10.12 -20.53 3.61
CA ALA A 137 -10.98 -21.40 4.41
C ALA A 137 -12.42 -21.42 3.85
N ALA A 138 -13.25 -22.34 4.33
CA ALA A 138 -14.64 -22.50 3.86
C ALA A 138 -15.49 -21.22 4.04
N ASN A 139 -15.16 -20.39 5.02
CA ASN A 139 -15.85 -19.13 5.32
C ASN A 139 -15.16 -17.88 4.71
N GLY A 140 -14.16 -18.07 3.85
CA GLY A 140 -13.49 -16.99 3.13
C GLY A 140 -11.98 -16.98 3.26
N SER A 141 -11.37 -15.91 2.76
CA SER A 141 -9.91 -15.71 2.78
C SER A 141 -9.50 -14.78 3.92
N PHE A 142 -8.48 -15.19 4.66
CA PHE A 142 -7.86 -14.43 5.74
C PHE A 142 -6.42 -14.10 5.38
N TYR A 143 -5.89 -13.01 5.94
CA TYR A 143 -4.54 -12.56 5.62
C TYR A 143 -3.74 -12.28 6.88
N SER A 144 -2.44 -12.55 6.81
CA SER A 144 -1.50 -12.28 7.88
C SER A 144 -0.18 -11.76 7.32
N VAL A 145 0.57 -11.03 8.14
CA VAL A 145 1.93 -10.61 7.78
C VAL A 145 2.84 -11.84 7.77
N CYS A 146 3.73 -11.93 6.78
CA CYS A 146 4.72 -12.98 6.70
C CYS A 146 5.59 -13.02 7.98
N GLN A 147 5.78 -14.20 8.56
CA GLN A 147 6.46 -14.33 9.85
C GLN A 147 7.97 -14.09 9.77
N LYS A 148 8.60 -14.33 8.61
CA LYS A 148 10.04 -14.13 8.32
C LYS A 148 10.23 -13.97 6.81
N GLN A 149 11.09 -13.02 6.40
CA GLN A 149 11.57 -12.85 5.01
C GLN A 149 13.06 -13.14 4.95
#